data_AF-A0A2E9I001-F1
#
_entry.id   AF-A0A2E9I001-F1
#
_cell.length_a   1.000
_cell.length_b   1.000
_cell.length_c   1.000
_cell.angle_alpha   90.00
_cell.angle_beta   90.00
_cell.angle_gamma   90.00
#
_symmetry.space_group_name_H-M   'P 1'
#
loop_
_entity.id
_entity.type
_entity.pdbx_description
1 polymer ?
#
loop_
_entity_poly.entity_id
_entity_poly.type
_entity_poly.pdbx_seq_one_letter_code
_entity_poly.pdbx_strand_id
1 'polypeptide(L)' 'MNYVLALFLPPLSILLTGRPILSIIVFLIWIPAIVFSGGLTHPMFIALAWILIYQSGEESRTRRIERNGRGH' A
#
# COMPACT_ATOMS: atom_id res chain seq x y z
N MET A 1 2.82 -25.48 1.60
CA MET A 1 1.80 -24.93 2.52
C MET A 1 0.80 -24.16 1.66
N ASN A 2 -0.42 -24.68 1.51
CA ASN A 2 -1.29 -24.36 0.38
C ASN A 2 -2.15 -23.10 0.60
N TYR A 3 -1.51 -21.97 0.91
CA TYR A 3 -2.16 -20.69 1.21
C TYR A 3 -2.93 -20.10 0.02
N VAL A 4 -2.52 -20.44 -1.20
CA VAL A 4 -3.17 -19.98 -2.42
C VAL A 4 -4.60 -20.50 -2.50
N LEU A 5 -4.85 -21.76 -2.15
CA LEU A 5 -6.22 -22.28 -2.08
C LEU A 5 -7.05 -21.60 -0.99
N ALA A 6 -6.46 -21.28 0.17
CA ALA A 6 -7.15 -20.58 1.25
C ALA A 6 -7.61 -19.16 0.85
N LEU A 7 -6.86 -18.48 -0.02
CA LEU A 7 -7.24 -17.18 -0.58
C LEU A 7 -8.42 -17.27 -1.55
N PHE A 8 -8.62 -18.39 -2.25
CA PHE A 8 -9.76 -18.56 -3.18
C PHE A 8 -10.93 -19.33 -2.58
N LEU A 9 -10.74 -19.97 -1.41
CA LEU A 9 -11.77 -20.69 -0.68
C LEU A 9 -13.08 -19.90 -0.45
N PRO A 10 -13.04 -18.63 0.03
CA PRO A 10 -14.27 -17.89 0.29
C PRO A 10 -15.16 -17.69 -0.94
N PRO A 11 -14.66 -17.19 -2.10
CA PRO A 11 -15.49 -17.09 -3.29
C PRO A 11 -15.91 -18.44 -3.88
N LEU A 12 -15.05 -19.47 -3.83
CA LEU A 12 -15.40 -20.82 -4.30
C LEU A 12 -16.50 -21.47 -3.45
N SER A 13 -16.45 -21.30 -2.12
CA SER A 13 -17.45 -21.85 -1.20
C SER A 13 -18.85 -21.30 -1.50
N ILE A 14 -18.94 -20.02 -1.83
CA ILE A 14 -20.21 -19.36 -2.18
C ILE A 14 -20.70 -19.80 -3.57
N LEU A 15 -19.79 -20.03 -4.50
CA LEU A 15 -20.11 -20.56 -5.83
C LEU A 15 -20.68 -21.99 -5.73
N LEU A 16 -20.07 -22.85 -4.92
CA LEU A 16 -20.53 -24.24 -4.66
C LEU A 16 -21.86 -24.30 -3.91
N THR A 17 -22.22 -23.26 -3.17
CA THR A 17 -23.52 -23.14 -2.47
C THR A 17 -24.67 -22.74 -3.43
N GLY A 18 -24.40 -22.55 -4.73
CA GLY A 18 -25.42 -22.22 -5.74
C GLY A 18 -25.87 -20.75 -5.69
N ARG A 19 -25.05 -19.86 -5.11
CA ARG A 19 -25.34 -18.42 -4.98
C ARG A 19 -24.41 -17.59 -5.87
N PRO A 20 -24.56 -17.64 -7.21
CA PRO A 20 -23.62 -17.02 -8.15
C PRO A 20 -23.52 -15.49 -8.01
N ILE A 21 -24.64 -14.81 -7.77
CA ILE A 21 -24.69 -13.35 -7.55
C ILE A 21 -23.86 -12.95 -6.32
N LEU A 22 -24.02 -13.72 -5.25
CA LEU A 22 -23.35 -13.50 -3.97
C LEU A 22 -21.84 -13.80 -4.09
N SER A 23 -21.47 -14.81 -4.90
CA SER A 23 -20.07 -15.12 -5.22
C SER A 23 -19.40 -13.96 -5.96
N ILE A 24 -20.09 -13.35 -6.94
CA ILE A 24 -19.58 -12.18 -7.69
C ILE A 24 -19.36 -10.97 -6.77
N ILE A 25 -20.34 -10.67 -5.90
CA ILE A 25 -20.23 -9.58 -4.93
C ILE A 25 -19.04 -9.80 -4.01
N VAL A 26 -18.89 -11.03 -3.49
CA VAL A 26 -17.75 -11.37 -2.65
C VAL A 26 -16.45 -11.29 -3.43
N PHE A 27 -16.36 -11.76 -4.67
CA PHE A 27 -15.17 -11.63 -5.51
C PHE A 27 -14.74 -10.17 -5.71
N LEU A 28 -15.71 -9.28 -5.97
CA LEU A 28 -15.49 -7.84 -6.16
C LEU A 28 -15.02 -7.13 -4.89
N ILE A 29 -15.44 -7.57 -3.71
CA ILE A 29 -14.96 -7.04 -2.43
C ILE A 29 -13.62 -7.69 -2.04
N TRP A 30 -13.43 -8.96 -2.41
CA TRP A 30 -12.30 -9.79 -2.03
C TRP A 30 -11.00 -9.42 -2.73
N ILE A 31 -11.05 -9.14 -4.04
CA ILE A 31 -9.87 -8.65 -4.79
C ILE A 31 -9.29 -7.38 -4.14
N PRO A 32 -10.07 -6.30 -3.94
CA PRO A 32 -9.55 -5.13 -3.26
C PRO A 32 -9.19 -5.43 -1.81
N ALA A 33 -9.92 -6.27 -1.08
CA ALA A 33 -9.54 -6.63 0.29
C ALA A 33 -8.16 -7.31 0.36
N ILE A 34 -7.79 -8.19 -0.58
CA ILE A 34 -6.44 -8.77 -0.66
C ILE A 34 -5.40 -7.70 -1.02
N VAL A 35 -5.71 -6.85 -1.99
CA VAL A 35 -4.81 -5.77 -2.44
C VAL A 35 -4.56 -4.73 -1.33
N PHE A 36 -5.61 -4.34 -0.60
CA PHE A 36 -5.52 -3.42 0.54
C PHE A 36 -4.92 -4.10 1.77
N SER A 37 -5.26 -5.36 2.08
CA SER A 37 -4.70 -6.10 3.20
C SER A 37 -3.22 -6.46 3.00
N GLY A 38 -2.74 -6.59 1.76
CA GLY A 38 -1.33 -6.83 1.43
C GLY A 38 -0.50 -5.57 1.23
N GLY A 39 -1.11 -4.38 1.33
CA GLY A 39 -0.49 -3.19 0.79
C GLY A 39 -0.88 -1.86 1.41
N LEU A 40 -1.69 -1.74 2.46
CA LEU A 40 -1.97 -0.42 3.07
C LEU A 40 -0.71 0.28 3.64
N THR A 41 0.37 -0.47 3.89
CA THR A 41 1.70 0.09 4.17
C THR A 41 2.42 0.60 2.93
N HIS A 42 2.07 0.17 1.71
CA HIS A 42 2.74 0.61 0.47
C HIS A 42 2.38 2.05 0.04
N PRO A 43 1.10 2.48 -0.05
CA PRO A 43 0.77 3.88 -0.33
C PRO A 43 1.32 4.81 0.76
N MET A 44 1.24 4.37 2.03
CA MET A 44 1.81 5.13 3.14
C MET A 44 3.33 5.21 3.03
N PHE A 45 4.01 4.12 2.67
CA PHE A 45 5.47 4.09 2.46
C PHE A 45 5.91 4.95 1.28
N ILE A 46 5.19 4.92 0.16
CA ILE A 46 5.48 5.76 -1.02
C ILE A 46 5.27 7.24 -0.68
N ALA A 47 4.18 7.57 0.02
CA ALA A 47 3.93 8.94 0.48
C ALA A 47 4.99 9.42 1.47
N LEU A 48 5.37 8.59 2.44
CA LEU A 48 6.41 8.90 3.42
C LEU A 48 7.79 9.02 2.77
N ALA A 49 8.15 8.10 1.86
CA ALA A 49 9.43 8.14 1.14
C ALA A 49 9.54 9.39 0.26
N TRP A 50 8.45 9.77 -0.41
CA TRP A 50 8.41 11.00 -1.20
C TRP A 50 8.60 12.26 -0.32
N ILE A 51 7.92 12.31 0.84
CA ILE A 51 8.09 13.38 1.83
C ILE A 51 9.54 13.43 2.37
N LEU A 52 10.12 12.27 2.71
CA LEU A 52 11.48 12.16 3.24
C LEU A 52 12.54 12.63 2.23
N ILE A 53 12.39 12.26 0.95
CA ILE A 53 13.29 12.70 -0.13
C ILE A 53 13.16 14.21 -0.35
N TYR A 54 11.93 14.75 -0.34
CA TYR A 54 11.69 16.18 -0.49
C TYR A 54 12.32 16.99 0.66
N GLN A 55 12.13 16.56 1.90
CA GLN A 55 12.73 17.20 3.08
C GLN A 55 14.26 17.09 3.11
N SER A 56 14.82 15.93 2.76
CA SER A 56 16.28 15.71 2.74
C SER A 56 16.99 16.57 1.68
N GLY A 57 16.32 16.85 0.55
CA GLY A 57 16.81 17.75 -0.48
C GLY A 57 16.89 19.22 -0.02
N GLU A 58 15.91 19.67 0.78
CA GLU A 58 15.88 21.03 1.34
C GLU A 58 16.92 21.23 2.45
N GLU A 59 17.10 20.26 3.34
CA GLU A 59 18.06 20.36 4.44
C GLU A 59 19.52 20.50 3.96
N SER A 60 19.84 19.90 2.81
CA SER A 60 21.15 20.07 2.17
C SER A 60 21.39 21.50 1.65
N ARG A 61 20.34 22.25 1.31
CA ARG A 61 20.45 23.66 0.89
C ARG A 61 20.60 24.60 2.08
N THR A 62 19.86 24.37 3.17
CA THR A 62 19.91 25.22 4.38
C THR A 62 21.30 25.22 5.02
N ARG A 63 21.97 24.06 5.11
CA ARG A 63 23.33 23.99 5.68
C ARG A 63 24.40 24.68 4.83
N ARG A 64 24.19 24.83 3.51
CA ARG A 64 25.14 25.52 2.62
C ARG A 64 25.06 27.05 2.77
N ILE A 65 23.87 27.57 3.09
CA ILE A 65 23.64 29.00 3.30
C ILE A 65 24.21 29.44 4.67
N GLU A 66 24.00 28.67 5.75
CA GLU A 66 24.56 29.00 7.06
C GLU A 66 26.09 29.01 7.11
N ARG A 67 26.76 28.13 6.35
CA ARG A 67 28.23 28.10 6.29
C ARG A 67 28.82 29.33 5.59
N ASN A 68 28.07 29.95 4.68
CA ASN A 68 28.49 31.12 3.94
C ASN A 68 28.19 32.45 4.70
N GLY A 69 27.36 32.40 5.74
CA GLY A 69 26.96 33.56 6.54
C GLY A 69 27.78 33.79 7.82
N ARG A 70 28.68 32.89 8.21
CA ARG A 70 29.57 33.02 9.39
C ARG A 70 30.99 33.51 9.04
N GLY A 71 31.18 34.05 7.85
CA GLY A 71 32.45 34.58 7.34
C GLY A 71 32.48 36.10 7.22
N HIS A 72 31.74 36.83 8.06
CA HIS A 72 31.79 38.29 8.16
C HIS A 72 31.90 38.70 9.64
#